data_AF-A0A0M2V2I1-F1
#
_entry.id   AF-A0A0M2V2I1-F1
#
_cell.length_a   1.000
_cell.length_b   1.000
_cell.length_c   1.000
_cell.angle_alpha   90.00
_cell.angle_beta   90.00
_cell.angle_gamma   90.00
#
_symmetry.space_group_name_H-M   'P 1'
#
loop_
_entity.id
_entity.type
_entity.pdbx_description
1 polymer ?
#
loop_
_entity_poly.entity_id
_entity_poly.type
_entity_poly.pdbx_seq_one_letter_code
_entity_poly.pdbx_strand_id
1 'polypeptide(L)'
;MQDFNRFSQRLPVSTLHKLLNLMLVLLFAWLLARLSWQIAPIPELPSPTPLQHTAGTAASRSATNIEQLLSYSLFGKLSVAPVQAAPVVTEAPKTQLNVKLTGVVAQGDPNRGSAIIESRGTEGTYAIDDTIEGTNAVLKQVLIDRVLIQQAGRFETLMLDGIEYTRMAQANAGLGREDNPEPMYENELVASPQAEAPMLDESDLGINRDELLAEPMKFFDYVRVSPQHRNGALVGYRLMPGKDPALFNQLGLQQNDLAVEINGIPLNDMQQAMRVINELRDAREAAIKIERDGEIRDILFSLSQ
;
A
#
# COMPACT_ATOMS: atom_id res chain seq x y z
N MET A 1 -12.69 31.93 -82.45
CA MET A 1 -11.63 30.89 -82.28
C MET A 1 -10.58 30.95 -83.39
N GLN A 2 -10.21 32.13 -83.90
CA GLN A 2 -9.13 32.26 -84.90
C GLN A 2 -7.84 32.86 -84.29
N ASP A 3 -7.93 33.45 -83.10
CA ASP A 3 -6.78 34.05 -82.40
C ASP A 3 -5.86 33.01 -81.75
N PHE A 4 -6.37 31.80 -81.47
CA PHE A 4 -5.57 30.71 -80.88
C PHE A 4 -4.52 30.15 -81.85
N ASN A 5 -4.73 30.30 -83.17
CA ASN A 5 -3.86 29.67 -84.16
C ASN A 5 -2.56 30.46 -84.40
N ARG A 6 -2.55 31.78 -84.15
CA ARG A 6 -1.35 32.63 -84.33
C ARG A 6 -0.35 32.52 -83.18
N PHE A 7 -0.78 32.10 -81.99
CA PHE A 7 0.12 31.90 -80.84
C PHE A 7 0.91 30.58 -80.95
N SER A 8 0.40 29.60 -81.69
CA SER A 8 1.03 28.28 -81.85
C SER A 8 2.31 28.27 -82.70
N GLN A 9 2.54 29.30 -83.53
CA GLN A 9 3.68 29.35 -84.47
C GLN A 9 4.91 30.12 -83.94
N ARG A 10 4.91 30.61 -82.69
CA ARG A 10 6.06 31.34 -82.10
C ARG A 10 6.58 30.77 -80.79
N LEU A 11 6.09 29.62 -80.35
CA LEU A 11 6.67 28.94 -79.20
C LEU A 11 7.88 28.14 -79.68
N PRO A 12 9.12 28.50 -79.28
CA PRO A 12 10.29 27.74 -79.69
C PRO A 12 10.11 26.29 -79.20
N VAL A 13 10.37 25.30 -80.06
CA VAL A 13 10.22 23.88 -79.72
C VAL A 13 10.84 23.53 -78.36
N SER A 14 11.92 24.21 -77.95
CA SER A 14 12.55 24.05 -76.64
C SER A 14 11.65 24.39 -75.44
N THR A 15 10.75 25.38 -75.53
CA THR A 15 9.79 25.67 -74.44
C THR A 15 8.67 24.65 -74.41
N LEU A 16 8.26 24.11 -75.56
CA LEU A 16 7.28 23.03 -75.65
C LEU A 16 7.83 21.74 -75.01
N HIS A 17 9.09 21.39 -75.28
CA HIS A 17 9.74 20.24 -74.63
C HIS A 17 9.89 20.43 -73.12
N LYS A 18 10.21 21.64 -72.64
CA LYS A 18 10.30 21.95 -71.20
C LYS A 18 8.94 21.86 -70.52
N LEU A 19 7.87 22.37 -71.14
CA LEU A 19 6.51 22.25 -70.64
C LEU A 19 6.04 20.80 -70.60
N LEU A 20 6.33 20.04 -71.67
CA LEU A 20 6.00 18.61 -71.73
C LEU A 20 6.74 17.81 -70.66
N ASN A 21 8.04 18.08 -70.45
CA ASN A 21 8.83 17.41 -69.43
C ASN A 21 8.35 17.79 -68.02
N LEU A 22 8.06 19.07 -67.76
CA LEU A 22 7.48 19.50 -66.49
C LEU A 22 6.12 18.84 -66.22
N MET A 23 5.26 18.74 -67.24
CA MET A 23 4.00 18.01 -67.13
C MET A 23 4.24 16.52 -66.82
N LEU A 24 5.20 15.88 -67.48
CA LEU A 24 5.53 14.47 -67.26
C LEU A 24 6.07 14.22 -65.84
N VAL A 25 6.94 15.09 -65.33
CA VAL A 25 7.47 15.03 -63.97
C VAL A 25 6.36 15.19 -62.94
N LEU A 26 5.45 16.14 -63.17
CA LEU A 26 4.33 16.41 -62.25
C LEU A 26 3.33 15.24 -62.24
N LEU A 27 3.07 14.64 -63.40
CA LEU A 27 2.25 13.44 -63.53
C LEU A 27 2.91 12.25 -62.82
N PHE A 28 4.22 12.08 -62.98
CA PHE A 28 4.97 11.00 -62.33
C PHE A 28 4.97 11.14 -60.80
N ALA A 29 5.20 12.36 -60.29
CA ALA A 29 5.12 12.66 -58.86
C ALA A 29 3.72 12.39 -58.28
N TRP A 30 2.66 12.76 -59.02
CA TRP A 30 1.28 12.48 -58.63
C TRP A 30 0.99 10.98 -58.57
N LEU A 31 1.49 10.22 -59.55
CA LEU A 31 1.35 8.76 -59.60
C LEU A 31 2.07 8.06 -58.45
N LEU A 32 3.27 8.53 -58.09
CA LEU A 32 4.02 8.04 -56.93
C LEU A 32 3.30 8.32 -55.61
N ALA A 33 2.75 9.53 -55.43
CA ALA A 33 1.98 9.87 -54.23
C ALA A 33 0.70 9.02 -54.09
N ARG A 34 0.05 8.71 -55.21
CA ARG A 34 -1.10 7.81 -55.22
C ARG A 34 -0.71 6.38 -54.85
N LEU A 35 0.42 5.91 -55.37
CA LEU A 35 0.93 4.57 -55.07
C LEU A 35 1.39 4.44 -53.61
N SER A 36 2.03 5.47 -53.06
CA SER A 36 2.42 5.47 -51.64
C SER A 36 1.21 5.35 -50.72
N TRP A 37 0.07 5.96 -51.09
CA TRP A 37 -1.16 5.85 -50.32
C TRP A 37 -1.81 4.45 -50.35
N GLN A 38 -1.47 3.61 -51.33
CA GLN A 38 -1.96 2.22 -51.39
C GLN A 38 -1.09 1.24 -50.59
N ILE A 39 0.17 1.59 -50.33
CA ILE A 39 1.10 0.78 -49.54
C ILE A 39 0.92 1.02 -48.04
N ALA A 40 0.33 2.16 -47.66
CA ALA A 40 0.01 2.47 -46.27
C ALA A 40 -1.02 1.44 -45.74
N PRO A 41 -0.69 0.63 -44.73
CA PRO A 41 -1.63 -0.32 -44.16
C PRO A 41 -2.77 0.46 -43.50
N ILE A 42 -4.01 0.13 -43.86
CA ILE A 42 -5.18 0.64 -43.14
C ILE A 42 -5.16 -0.03 -41.76
N PRO A 43 -5.20 0.72 -40.65
CA PRO A 43 -5.31 0.12 -39.34
C PRO A 43 -6.63 -0.65 -39.27
N GLU A 44 -6.55 -1.97 -39.12
CA GLU A 44 -7.73 -2.80 -38.86
C GLU A 44 -8.28 -2.41 -37.49
N LEU A 45 -9.36 -1.61 -37.49
CA LEU A 45 -10.19 -1.44 -36.31
C LEU A 45 -10.89 -2.79 -36.07
N PRO A 46 -10.81 -3.35 -34.85
CA PRO A 46 -11.45 -4.63 -34.55
C PRO A 46 -12.96 -4.50 -34.80
N SER A 47 -13.47 -5.29 -35.74
CA SER A 47 -14.91 -5.43 -35.96
C SER A 47 -15.53 -6.09 -34.73
N PRO A 48 -16.64 -5.56 -34.16
CA PRO A 48 -17.30 -6.19 -33.04
C PRO A 48 -17.85 -7.55 -33.48
N THR A 49 -17.23 -8.63 -33.00
CA THR A 49 -17.75 -9.99 -33.13
C THR A 49 -19.09 -10.09 -32.39
N PRO A 50 -20.16 -10.57 -33.05
CA PRO A 50 -21.39 -10.87 -32.34
C PRO A 50 -21.16 -12.02 -31.35
N LEU A 51 -21.56 -11.82 -30.10
CA LEU A 51 -21.56 -12.86 -29.08
C LEU A 51 -22.57 -13.94 -29.49
N GLN A 52 -22.09 -15.04 -30.07
CA GLN A 52 -22.88 -16.26 -30.21
C GLN A 52 -22.87 -16.99 -28.87
N HIS A 53 -23.96 -16.86 -28.12
CA HIS A 53 -24.23 -17.69 -26.95
C HIS A 53 -24.60 -19.10 -27.42
N THR A 54 -23.61 -19.95 -27.64
CA THR A 54 -23.85 -21.39 -27.71
C THR A 54 -24.14 -21.88 -26.30
N ALA A 55 -25.40 -22.20 -26.02
CA ALA A 55 -25.79 -22.95 -24.84
C ALA A 55 -25.00 -24.28 -24.85
N GLY A 56 -23.98 -24.34 -23.99
CA GLY A 56 -23.04 -25.45 -23.95
C GLY A 56 -23.73 -26.75 -23.56
N THR A 57 -23.66 -27.74 -24.44
CA THR A 57 -23.65 -29.14 -24.01
C THR A 57 -22.26 -29.41 -23.45
N ALA A 58 -22.22 -29.83 -22.18
CA ALA A 58 -20.99 -30.12 -21.47
C ALA A 58 -20.16 -31.20 -22.18
N ALA A 59 -19.00 -30.83 -22.72
CA ALA A 59 -17.95 -31.76 -23.10
C ALA A 59 -16.58 -31.05 -23.02
N SER A 60 -15.72 -31.58 -22.15
CA SER A 60 -14.30 -31.24 -21.94
C SER A 60 -13.97 -29.78 -21.59
N ARG A 61 -13.85 -29.52 -20.29
CA ARG A 61 -13.01 -28.43 -19.77
C ARG A 61 -11.56 -28.75 -20.10
N SER A 62 -11.07 -28.28 -21.25
CA SER A 62 -9.65 -27.97 -21.37
C SER A 62 -9.38 -26.88 -20.35
N ALA A 63 -8.76 -27.23 -19.22
CA ALA A 63 -8.29 -26.26 -18.26
C ALA A 63 -7.43 -25.26 -19.02
N THR A 64 -7.91 -24.02 -19.16
CA THR A 64 -7.14 -22.94 -19.76
C THR A 64 -5.81 -22.90 -19.04
N ASN A 65 -4.72 -23.14 -19.77
CA ASN A 65 -3.39 -23.27 -19.17
C ASN A 65 -2.88 -21.86 -18.83
N ILE A 66 -3.16 -21.43 -17.59
CA ILE A 66 -2.82 -20.10 -17.08
C ILE A 66 -1.30 -19.92 -16.99
N GLU A 67 -0.52 -21.00 -16.88
CA GLU A 67 0.94 -20.91 -16.82
C GLU A 67 1.56 -20.37 -18.12
N GLN A 68 1.01 -20.73 -19.28
CA GLN A 68 1.46 -20.16 -20.54
C GLN A 68 1.22 -18.65 -20.59
N LEU A 69 0.09 -18.17 -20.07
CA LEU A 69 -0.24 -16.74 -20.00
C LEU A 69 0.70 -15.98 -19.06
N LEU A 70 1.04 -16.58 -17.90
CA LEU A 70 1.98 -16.00 -16.94
C LEU A 70 3.41 -15.93 -17.50
N SER A 71 3.80 -16.90 -18.35
CA SER A 71 5.14 -16.95 -18.96
C SER A 71 5.45 -15.78 -19.92
N TYR A 72 4.42 -15.16 -20.50
CA TYR A 72 4.59 -14.02 -21.41
C TYR A 72 5.02 -12.73 -20.70
N SER A 73 5.05 -12.69 -19.36
CA SER A 73 5.53 -11.54 -18.57
C SER A 73 4.99 -10.21 -19.11
N LEU A 74 3.68 -10.14 -19.38
CA LEU A 74 3.01 -9.02 -20.08
C LEU A 74 3.21 -7.65 -19.38
N PHE A 75 3.62 -7.67 -18.12
CA PHE A 75 3.86 -6.50 -17.27
C PHE A 75 5.35 -6.29 -16.94
N GLY A 76 6.25 -7.01 -17.62
CA GLY A 76 7.69 -6.98 -17.39
C GLY A 76 8.17 -8.03 -16.40
N LYS A 77 9.47 -8.33 -16.45
CA LYS A 77 10.15 -9.16 -15.45
C LYS A 77 10.82 -8.22 -14.46
N LEU A 78 10.45 -8.30 -13.19
CA LEU A 78 11.17 -7.60 -12.14
C LEU A 78 12.52 -8.32 -11.96
N SER A 79 13.55 -7.87 -12.69
CA SER A 79 14.93 -8.26 -12.40
C SER A 79 15.34 -7.55 -11.11
N VAL A 80 14.96 -8.13 -9.97
CA VAL A 80 15.62 -7.84 -8.71
C VAL A 80 16.99 -8.50 -8.81
N ALA A 81 17.98 -7.74 -9.30
CA ALA A 81 19.36 -8.11 -9.01
C ALA A 81 19.45 -8.18 -7.47
N PRO A 82 20.04 -9.23 -6.88
CA PRO A 82 20.27 -9.28 -5.45
C PRO A 82 21.26 -8.16 -5.12
N VAL A 83 20.74 -6.97 -4.86
CA VAL A 83 21.44 -5.92 -4.17
C VAL A 83 21.60 -6.49 -2.77
N GLN A 84 22.85 -6.78 -2.40
CA GLN A 84 23.22 -6.97 -1.00
C GLN A 84 22.57 -5.84 -0.23
N ALA A 85 21.57 -6.17 0.57
CA ALA A 85 20.89 -5.22 1.42
C ALA A 85 21.97 -4.63 2.33
N ALA A 86 22.44 -3.42 2.01
CA ALA A 86 22.90 -2.53 3.05
C ALA A 86 21.74 -2.49 4.05
N PRO A 87 21.98 -2.73 5.35
CA PRO A 87 20.92 -2.80 6.33
C PRO A 87 20.14 -1.49 6.28
N VAL A 88 18.98 -1.52 5.62
CA VAL A 88 18.01 -0.44 5.71
C VAL A 88 17.57 -0.52 7.16
N VAL A 89 18.06 0.40 7.97
CA VAL A 89 17.65 0.54 9.38
C VAL A 89 16.17 0.90 9.35
N THR A 90 15.32 -0.13 9.28
CA THR A 90 13.89 0.03 8.97
C THR A 90 13.11 0.43 10.22
N GLU A 91 13.71 0.27 11.40
CA GLU A 91 13.09 0.55 12.69
C GLU A 91 14.01 1.46 13.52
N ALA A 92 13.94 2.76 13.24
CA ALA A 92 14.53 3.79 14.09
C ALA A 92 13.44 4.37 15.02
N PRO A 93 13.74 4.62 16.30
CA PRO A 93 12.79 5.23 17.24
C PRO A 93 12.33 6.60 16.75
N LYS A 94 11.12 7.01 17.16
CA LYS A 94 10.59 8.34 16.82
C LYS A 94 11.54 9.44 17.31
N THR A 95 11.77 10.45 16.48
CA THR A 95 12.64 11.57 16.84
C THR A 95 12.09 12.39 18.01
N GLN A 96 13.00 12.85 18.86
CA GLN A 96 12.70 13.77 19.97
C GLN A 96 12.96 15.23 19.61
N LEU A 97 13.39 15.51 18.37
CA LEU A 97 13.61 16.87 17.91
C LEU A 97 12.29 17.62 17.75
N ASN A 98 12.31 18.90 18.11
CA ASN A 98 11.21 19.83 17.88
C ASN A 98 11.21 20.35 16.44
N VAL A 99 11.09 19.42 15.48
CA VAL A 99 10.99 19.69 14.04
C VAL A 99 9.76 18.99 13.48
N LYS A 100 9.26 19.50 12.35
CA LYS A 100 8.03 19.00 11.73
C LYS A 100 8.27 18.73 10.25
N LEU A 101 7.93 17.54 9.78
CA LEU A 101 8.02 17.19 8.36
C LEU A 101 6.73 17.63 7.67
N THR A 102 6.82 18.62 6.79
CA THR A 102 5.65 19.19 6.09
C THR A 102 5.49 18.66 4.67
N GLY A 103 6.55 18.09 4.08
CA GLY A 103 6.47 17.44 2.76
C GLY A 103 7.60 16.47 2.48
N VAL A 104 7.33 15.49 1.60
CA VAL A 104 8.33 14.54 1.09
C VAL A 104 8.20 14.38 -0.42
N VAL A 105 9.33 14.27 -1.09
CA VAL A 105 9.45 13.90 -2.50
C VAL A 105 10.26 12.61 -2.55
N ALA A 106 9.58 11.48 -2.39
CA ALA A 106 10.18 10.16 -2.43
C ALA A 106 10.35 9.66 -3.87
N GLN A 107 11.53 9.16 -4.22
CA GLN A 107 11.76 8.39 -5.44
C GLN A 107 11.69 6.89 -5.10
N GLY A 108 11.61 6.01 -6.11
CA GLY A 108 11.58 4.55 -5.90
C GLY A 108 12.79 3.98 -5.14
N ASP A 109 13.88 4.74 -5.01
CA ASP A 109 15.02 4.46 -4.15
C ASP A 109 14.96 5.38 -2.92
N PRO A 110 14.85 4.86 -1.67
CA PRO A 110 14.81 5.66 -0.45
C PRO A 110 16.04 6.54 -0.22
N ASN A 111 17.16 6.21 -0.86
CA ASN A 111 18.39 7.00 -0.84
C ASN A 111 18.40 8.10 -1.90
N ARG A 112 17.28 8.33 -2.58
CA ARG A 112 17.10 9.39 -3.57
C ARG A 112 15.77 10.10 -3.30
N GLY A 113 15.83 11.25 -2.65
CA GLY A 113 14.63 12.02 -2.33
C GLY A 113 14.96 13.34 -1.65
N SER A 114 13.94 14.15 -1.43
CA SER A 114 14.04 15.41 -0.69
C SER A 114 12.87 15.58 0.26
N ALA A 115 13.10 16.33 1.33
CA ALA A 115 12.11 16.57 2.37
C ALA A 115 11.99 18.06 2.68
N ILE A 116 10.78 18.51 2.98
CA ILE A 116 10.50 19.86 3.48
C ILE A 116 10.30 19.74 4.98
N ILE A 117 11.22 20.34 5.74
CA ILE A 117 11.26 20.23 7.20
C ILE A 117 11.16 21.64 7.79
N GLU A 118 10.17 21.84 8.65
CA GLU A 118 10.01 23.03 9.46
C GLU A 118 10.81 22.89 10.75
N SER A 119 11.71 23.84 10.98
CA SER A 119 12.49 23.96 12.20
C SER A 119 12.27 25.35 12.79
N ARG A 120 11.71 25.42 14.00
CA ARG A 120 11.45 26.68 14.73
C ARG A 120 10.68 27.72 13.91
N GLY A 121 9.68 27.30 13.12
CA GLY A 121 8.85 28.19 12.32
C GLY A 121 9.43 28.59 10.96
N THR A 122 10.59 28.05 10.56
CA THR A 122 11.16 28.24 9.22
C THR A 122 11.19 26.91 8.48
N GLU A 123 10.61 26.87 7.28
CA GLU A 123 10.66 25.70 6.41
C GLU A 123 11.90 25.71 5.53
N GLY A 124 12.60 24.58 5.47
CA GLY A 124 13.72 24.35 4.56
C GLY A 124 13.51 23.10 3.73
N THR A 125 14.09 23.07 2.52
CA THR A 125 14.14 21.86 1.68
C THR A 125 15.51 21.22 1.81
N TYR A 126 15.53 19.94 2.14
CA TYR A 126 16.75 19.18 2.42
C TYR A 126 16.85 17.96 1.50
N ALA A 127 18.02 17.76 0.90
CA ALA A 127 18.38 16.54 0.22
C ALA A 127 19.05 15.55 1.18
N ILE A 128 19.26 14.33 0.72
CA ILE A 128 19.95 13.31 1.50
C ILE A 128 21.39 13.75 1.76
N ASP A 129 21.83 13.48 2.99
CA ASP A 129 23.07 13.94 3.62
C ASP A 129 23.13 15.44 3.99
N ASP A 130 22.06 16.21 3.77
CA ASP A 130 21.98 17.59 4.25
C ASP A 130 21.72 17.67 5.77
N THR A 131 22.28 18.69 6.40
CA THR A 131 22.03 19.01 7.82
C THR A 131 20.82 19.91 7.95
N ILE A 132 19.88 19.53 8.83
CA ILE A 132 18.66 20.30 9.08
C ILE A 132 19.00 21.55 9.89
N GLU A 133 18.66 22.73 9.36
CA GLU A 133 18.99 24.01 10.00
C GLU A 133 18.40 24.12 11.41
N GLY A 134 19.22 24.65 12.33
CA GLY A 134 18.86 24.77 13.74
C GLY A 134 18.97 23.48 14.55
N THR A 135 19.42 22.37 13.95
CA THR A 135 19.70 21.09 14.61
C THR A 135 21.05 20.51 14.17
N ASN A 136 21.47 19.41 14.79
CA ASN A 136 22.63 18.61 14.35
C ASN A 136 22.21 17.31 13.66
N ALA A 137 20.98 17.27 13.14
CA ALA A 137 20.43 16.08 12.49
C ALA A 137 20.70 16.14 10.98
N VAL A 138 21.13 15.00 10.43
CA VAL A 138 21.41 14.83 9.00
C VAL A 138 20.33 13.95 8.39
N LEU A 139 19.75 14.38 7.27
CA LEU A 139 18.77 13.57 6.54
C LEU A 139 19.47 12.38 5.87
N LYS A 140 19.01 11.15 6.11
CA LYS A 140 19.64 9.94 5.58
C LYS A 140 18.78 9.20 4.58
N GLN A 141 17.48 9.10 4.82
CA GLN A 141 16.55 8.47 3.89
C GLN A 141 15.23 9.22 3.85
N VAL A 142 14.63 9.24 2.65
CA VAL A 142 13.32 9.83 2.42
C VAL A 142 12.38 8.72 1.98
N LEU A 143 11.38 8.44 2.81
CA LEU A 143 10.30 7.51 2.51
C LEU A 143 9.01 8.29 2.24
N ILE A 144 7.97 7.57 1.83
CA ILE A 144 6.72 8.18 1.39
C ILE A 144 5.92 8.81 2.53
N ASP A 145 6.11 8.33 3.75
CA ASP A 145 5.35 8.67 4.97
C ASP A 145 6.24 9.28 6.07
N ARG A 146 7.57 9.17 5.93
CA ARG A 146 8.54 9.54 6.95
C ARG A 146 9.91 9.83 6.35
N VAL A 147 10.77 10.43 7.16
CA VAL A 147 12.21 10.51 6.88
C VAL A 147 13.01 9.90 8.02
N LEU A 148 14.13 9.27 7.68
CA LEU A 148 15.13 8.85 8.65
C LEU A 148 16.22 9.91 8.73
N ILE A 149 16.45 10.40 9.94
CA ILE A 149 17.48 11.38 10.24
C ILE A 149 18.51 10.73 11.17
N GLN A 150 19.76 11.19 11.10
CA GLN A 150 20.82 10.77 11.99
C GLN A 150 21.23 11.94 12.90
N GLN A 151 21.11 11.75 14.21
CA GLN A 151 21.55 12.71 15.21
C GLN A 151 22.51 12.03 16.19
N ALA A 152 23.67 12.64 16.43
CA ALA A 152 24.69 12.11 17.35
C ALA A 152 25.05 10.62 17.11
N GLY A 153 25.03 10.17 15.86
CA GLY A 153 25.34 8.79 15.49
C GLY A 153 24.17 7.80 15.58
N ARG A 154 22.98 8.22 16.03
CA ARG A 154 21.76 7.40 16.11
C ARG A 154 20.81 7.76 14.97
N PHE A 155 20.14 6.76 14.39
CA PHE A 155 19.03 6.99 13.47
C PHE A 155 17.73 7.24 14.26
N GLU A 156 16.94 8.19 13.81
CA GLU A 156 15.63 8.53 14.34
C GLU A 156 14.62 8.74 13.19
N THR A 157 13.35 8.46 13.46
CA THR A 157 12.26 8.60 12.49
C THR A 157 11.48 9.89 12.72
N LEU A 158 11.36 10.72 11.69
CA LEU A 158 10.44 11.87 11.65
C LEU A 158 9.29 11.59 10.69
N MET A 159 8.07 11.50 11.22
CA MET A 159 6.85 11.22 10.44
C MET A 159 6.33 12.47 9.74
N LEU A 160 5.70 12.29 8.58
CA LEU A 160 5.01 13.36 7.86
C LEU A 160 3.81 13.85 8.69
N ASP A 161 3.63 15.17 8.75
CA ASP A 161 2.52 15.77 9.47
C ASP A 161 1.16 15.22 8.98
N GLY A 162 0.28 14.89 9.92
CA GLY A 162 -1.00 14.23 9.63
C GLY A 162 -0.96 12.70 9.49
N ILE A 163 0.21 12.05 9.56
CA ILE A 163 0.35 10.58 9.59
C ILE A 163 0.81 10.14 10.98
N GLU A 164 -0.08 9.52 11.76
CA GLU A 164 0.27 9.01 13.09
C GLU A 164 1.15 7.75 13.02
N TYR A 165 2.25 7.74 13.78
CA TYR A 165 3.27 6.68 13.86
C TYR A 165 2.68 5.27 14.12
N THR A 166 1.59 5.20 14.86
CA THR A 166 0.93 3.95 15.29
C THR A 166 0.41 3.09 14.15
N ARG A 167 0.05 3.70 13.00
CA ARG A 167 -0.56 2.97 11.87
C ARG A 167 0.44 2.09 11.09
N MET A 168 1.75 2.28 11.26
CA MET A 168 2.77 1.74 10.34
C MET A 168 3.75 0.73 10.96
N ALA A 169 3.93 0.70 12.28
CA ALA A 169 4.62 -0.43 12.92
C ALA A 169 3.88 -1.76 12.66
N GLN A 170 2.56 -1.70 12.45
CA GLN A 170 1.70 -2.83 12.12
C GLN A 170 1.72 -3.24 10.63
N ALA A 171 2.01 -2.31 9.71
CA ALA A 171 1.99 -2.58 8.27
C ALA A 171 3.26 -3.31 7.78
N ASN A 172 4.42 -3.03 8.37
CA ASN A 172 5.68 -3.71 8.03
C ASN A 172 5.87 -5.03 8.79
N ALA A 173 5.24 -5.21 9.94
CA ALA A 173 5.27 -6.47 10.69
C ALA A 173 4.55 -7.64 9.98
N GLY A 174 3.70 -7.34 8.98
CA GLY A 174 2.92 -8.34 8.24
C GLY A 174 3.50 -8.82 6.91
N LEU A 175 4.61 -8.25 6.41
CA LEU A 175 5.03 -8.46 5.01
C LEU A 175 6.52 -8.78 4.79
N GLY A 176 7.27 -9.20 5.83
CA GLY A 176 8.73 -9.35 5.71
C GLY A 176 9.36 -10.63 6.26
N ARG A 177 8.60 -11.63 6.71
CA ARG A 177 9.18 -12.81 7.36
C ARG A 177 9.23 -14.03 6.44
N GLU A 178 10.04 -13.94 5.39
CA GLU A 178 10.53 -15.11 4.66
C GLU A 178 12.04 -15.26 4.89
N ASP A 179 12.33 -16.30 5.66
CA ASP A 179 13.50 -17.19 5.59
C ASP A 179 14.88 -16.57 5.30
N ASN A 180 15.63 -16.29 6.36
CA ASN A 180 17.09 -16.26 6.29
C ASN A 180 17.68 -16.76 7.63
N PRO A 181 18.57 -17.76 7.63
CA PRO A 181 19.20 -18.24 8.85
C PRO A 181 20.37 -17.32 9.23
N GLU A 182 20.26 -16.60 10.35
CA GLU A 182 21.37 -15.82 10.89
C GLU A 182 22.39 -16.68 11.66
N PRO A 183 23.69 -16.32 11.59
CA PRO A 183 24.77 -17.05 12.24
C PRO A 183 24.88 -16.72 13.74
N MET A 184 25.28 -17.73 14.52
CA MET A 184 25.57 -17.60 15.94
C MET A 184 26.69 -16.58 16.21
N TYR A 185 26.38 -15.55 17.00
CA TYR A 185 27.36 -14.90 17.86
C TYR A 185 26.89 -15.01 19.31
N GLU A 186 27.78 -15.58 20.11
CA GLU A 186 27.65 -15.83 21.53
C GLU A 186 28.04 -14.55 22.27
N ASN A 187 27.07 -13.95 23.00
CA ASN A 187 27.33 -13.28 24.28
C ASN A 187 26.03 -12.91 25.04
N GLU A 188 25.95 -13.51 26.22
CA GLU A 188 25.45 -13.00 27.51
C GLU A 188 24.08 -12.30 27.59
N LEU A 189 23.09 -13.12 27.98
CA LEU A 189 22.13 -12.86 29.07
C LEU A 189 21.58 -11.43 29.19
N VAL A 190 20.62 -11.11 28.33
CA VAL A 190 19.44 -10.33 28.75
C VAL A 190 18.22 -11.09 28.26
N ALA A 191 17.52 -11.76 29.18
CA ALA A 191 16.29 -12.47 28.89
C ALA A 191 15.19 -11.46 28.57
N SER A 192 15.00 -11.18 27.29
CA SER A 192 13.70 -10.75 26.76
C SER A 192 12.76 -11.95 26.88
N PRO A 193 11.66 -11.90 27.65
CA PRO A 193 10.62 -12.89 27.49
C PRO A 193 10.02 -12.63 26.10
N GLN A 194 10.38 -13.46 25.14
CA GLN A 194 9.52 -13.70 23.99
C GLN A 194 8.19 -14.16 24.58
N ALA A 195 7.21 -13.26 24.58
CA ALA A 195 5.83 -13.67 24.72
C ALA A 195 5.51 -14.49 23.47
N GLU A 196 5.71 -15.79 23.55
CA GLU A 196 4.95 -16.73 22.76
C GLU A 196 3.49 -16.34 22.95
N ALA A 197 2.87 -15.79 21.90
CA ALA A 197 1.42 -15.71 21.87
C ALA A 197 0.95 -17.17 22.03
N PRO A 198 0.21 -17.53 23.10
CA PRO A 198 -0.24 -18.88 23.25
C PRO A 198 -1.21 -19.15 22.10
N MET A 199 -0.84 -20.06 21.19
CA MET A 199 -1.84 -20.72 20.36
C MET A 199 -2.69 -21.53 21.34
N LEU A 200 -3.89 -21.02 21.60
CA LEU A 200 -4.89 -21.71 22.41
C LEU A 200 -5.32 -22.97 21.66
N ASP A 201 -5.08 -24.13 22.27
CA ASP A 201 -5.57 -25.43 21.83
C ASP A 201 -7.10 -25.44 21.96
N GLU A 202 -7.83 -25.69 20.86
CA GLU A 202 -9.30 -25.59 20.77
C GLU A 202 -10.05 -26.49 21.77
N SER A 203 -9.37 -27.48 22.37
CA SER A 203 -9.99 -28.55 23.14
C SER A 203 -10.25 -28.26 24.63
N ASP A 204 -9.83 -27.12 25.18
CA ASP A 204 -9.96 -26.82 26.62
C ASP A 204 -10.95 -25.67 26.95
N LEU A 205 -11.72 -25.23 25.94
CA LEU A 205 -12.83 -24.32 26.14
C LEU A 205 -14.01 -25.10 26.74
N GLY A 206 -14.03 -25.25 28.08
CA GLY A 206 -15.19 -25.73 28.86
C GLY A 206 -16.40 -24.79 28.82
N ILE A 207 -16.60 -24.08 27.71
CA ILE A 207 -17.60 -23.06 27.47
C ILE A 207 -18.57 -23.62 26.43
N ASN A 208 -19.82 -23.87 26.82
CA ASN A 208 -20.88 -24.19 25.87
C ASN A 208 -21.19 -22.94 25.02
N ARG A 209 -20.57 -22.86 23.84
CA ARG A 209 -20.75 -21.83 22.81
C ARG A 209 -22.22 -21.56 22.47
N ASP A 210 -23.04 -22.61 22.48
CA ASP A 210 -24.49 -22.52 22.29
C ASP A 210 -25.15 -21.53 23.28
N GLU A 211 -24.62 -21.43 24.51
CA GLU A 211 -25.14 -20.55 25.55
C GLU A 211 -24.70 -19.09 25.37
N LEU A 212 -23.49 -18.85 24.87
CA LEU A 212 -22.98 -17.50 24.55
C LEU A 212 -23.65 -16.91 23.31
N LEU A 213 -23.98 -17.74 22.32
CA LEU A 213 -24.70 -17.32 21.11
C LEU A 213 -26.20 -17.17 21.35
N ALA A 214 -26.81 -18.04 22.18
CA ALA A 214 -28.21 -17.91 22.56
C ALA A 214 -28.48 -16.64 23.37
N GLU A 215 -27.51 -16.19 24.15
CA GLU A 215 -27.62 -14.99 24.98
C GLU A 215 -26.36 -14.10 24.85
N PRO A 216 -26.25 -13.26 23.80
CA PRO A 216 -25.12 -12.35 23.61
C PRO A 216 -24.89 -11.39 24.80
N MET A 217 -25.92 -11.18 25.61
CA MET A 217 -25.86 -10.41 26.86
C MET A 217 -25.01 -11.08 27.94
N LYS A 218 -24.80 -12.40 27.88
CA LYS A 218 -23.91 -13.15 28.79
C LYS A 218 -22.43 -12.83 28.58
N PHE A 219 -22.02 -12.28 27.43
CA PHE A 219 -20.65 -11.76 27.27
C PHE A 219 -20.31 -10.71 28.35
N PHE A 220 -21.29 -9.88 28.73
CA PHE A 220 -21.13 -8.89 29.79
C PHE A 220 -21.04 -9.50 31.21
N ASP A 221 -21.37 -10.78 31.38
CA ASP A 221 -21.10 -11.52 32.62
C ASP A 221 -19.61 -11.90 32.75
N TYR A 222 -18.84 -11.90 31.67
CA TYR A 222 -17.39 -12.21 31.66
C TYR A 222 -16.51 -10.97 31.53
N VAL A 223 -16.97 -9.96 30.78
CA VAL A 223 -16.23 -8.71 30.56
C VAL A 223 -17.11 -7.50 30.86
N ARG A 224 -16.71 -6.68 31.82
CA ARG A 224 -17.31 -5.37 32.09
C ARG A 224 -16.56 -4.28 31.34
N VAL A 225 -17.31 -3.42 30.66
CA VAL A 225 -16.77 -2.30 29.89
C VAL A 225 -17.21 -0.96 30.50
N SER A 226 -16.31 0.03 30.53
CA SER A 226 -16.63 1.39 30.99
C SER A 226 -15.99 2.42 30.07
N PRO A 227 -16.72 3.44 29.59
CA PRO A 227 -16.17 4.44 28.70
C PRO A 227 -15.09 5.28 29.41
N GLN A 228 -13.93 5.42 28.78
CA GLN A 228 -12.82 6.19 29.31
C GLN A 228 -12.66 7.49 28.51
N HIS A 229 -12.62 8.62 29.22
CA HIS A 229 -12.44 9.93 28.60
C HIS A 229 -11.06 10.51 28.95
N ARG A 230 -10.42 11.20 28.00
CA ARG A 230 -9.19 11.98 28.19
C ARG A 230 -9.44 13.37 27.61
N ASN A 231 -9.23 14.43 28.40
CA ASN A 231 -9.49 15.82 28.00
C ASN A 231 -10.93 16.07 27.46
N GLY A 232 -11.92 15.36 28.00
CA GLY A 232 -13.32 15.48 27.59
C GLY A 232 -13.71 14.72 26.31
N ALA A 233 -12.76 14.09 25.63
CA ALA A 233 -13.03 13.20 24.48
C ALA A 233 -13.02 11.73 24.91
N LEU A 234 -13.91 10.91 24.32
CA LEU A 234 -13.90 9.46 24.49
C LEU A 234 -12.65 8.89 23.81
N VAL A 235 -11.84 8.14 24.56
CA VAL A 235 -10.60 7.53 24.03
C VAL A 235 -10.68 6.02 23.88
N GLY A 236 -11.69 5.38 24.47
CA GLY A 236 -11.87 3.93 24.42
C GLY A 236 -12.70 3.41 25.58
N TYR A 237 -12.64 2.10 25.79
CA TYR A 237 -13.39 1.42 26.84
C TYR A 237 -12.46 0.64 27.76
N ARG A 238 -12.51 0.93 29.06
CA ARG A 238 -11.78 0.18 30.08
C ARG A 238 -12.42 -1.19 30.29
N LEU A 239 -11.59 -2.22 30.23
CA LEU A 239 -11.97 -3.61 30.41
C LEU A 239 -11.73 -4.05 31.85
N MET A 240 -12.73 -4.71 32.42
CA MET A 240 -12.68 -5.26 33.77
C MET A 240 -13.24 -6.69 33.76
N PRO A 241 -12.74 -7.59 34.61
CA PRO A 241 -13.34 -8.90 34.75
C PRO A 241 -14.79 -8.80 35.25
N GLY A 242 -15.63 -9.67 34.67
CA GLY A 242 -17.01 -9.88 35.05
C GLY A 242 -17.16 -10.76 36.29
N LYS A 243 -18.27 -11.49 36.38
CA LYS A 243 -18.56 -12.46 37.45
C LYS A 243 -17.69 -13.71 37.33
N ASP A 244 -17.40 -14.13 36.10
CA ASP A 244 -16.47 -15.24 35.82
C ASP A 244 -15.24 -14.70 35.08
N PRO A 245 -14.08 -14.56 35.78
CA PRO A 245 -12.87 -14.00 35.19
C PRO A 245 -12.08 -15.01 34.33
N ALA A 246 -12.51 -16.29 34.25
CA ALA A 246 -11.74 -17.32 33.54
C ALA A 246 -11.53 -16.96 32.07
N LEU A 247 -12.61 -16.60 31.36
CA LEU A 247 -12.55 -16.17 29.97
C LEU A 247 -11.72 -14.88 29.81
N PHE A 248 -11.87 -13.93 30.72
CA PHE A 248 -11.12 -12.67 30.67
C PHE A 248 -9.61 -12.91 30.70
N ASN A 249 -9.14 -13.75 31.62
CA ASN A 249 -7.72 -14.09 31.73
C ASN A 249 -7.23 -14.96 30.56
N GLN A 250 -8.06 -15.90 30.10
CA GLN A 250 -7.72 -16.82 29.01
C GLN A 250 -7.57 -16.09 27.66
N LEU A 251 -8.31 -15.00 27.45
CA LEU A 251 -8.14 -14.08 26.32
C LEU A 251 -6.86 -13.23 26.42
N GLY A 252 -6.07 -13.36 27.50
CA GLY A 252 -4.87 -12.54 27.73
C GLY A 252 -5.17 -11.11 28.15
N LEU A 253 -6.44 -10.80 28.47
CA LEU A 253 -6.83 -9.49 28.98
C LEU A 253 -6.41 -9.35 30.45
N GLN A 254 -6.07 -8.12 30.82
CA GLN A 254 -5.73 -7.73 32.18
C GLN A 254 -6.67 -6.63 32.66
N GLN A 255 -6.87 -6.60 33.97
CA GLN A 255 -7.71 -5.60 34.59
C GLN A 255 -7.15 -4.20 34.27
N ASN A 256 -8.05 -3.30 33.86
CA ASN A 256 -7.74 -1.92 33.45
C ASN A 256 -7.12 -1.77 32.06
N ASP A 257 -7.04 -2.83 31.25
CA ASP A 257 -6.77 -2.68 29.82
C ASP A 257 -7.76 -1.68 29.21
N LEU A 258 -7.25 -0.78 28.36
CA LEU A 258 -8.06 0.19 27.63
C LEU A 258 -8.21 -0.26 26.19
N ALA A 259 -9.39 -0.77 25.81
CA ALA A 259 -9.70 -1.10 24.42
C ALA A 259 -9.84 0.19 23.60
N VAL A 260 -9.02 0.31 22.55
CA VAL A 260 -9.00 1.50 21.67
C VAL A 260 -9.47 1.19 20.25
N GLU A 261 -9.37 -0.07 19.81
CA GLU A 261 -9.80 -0.51 18.48
C GLU A 261 -10.20 -1.99 18.49
N ILE A 262 -11.21 -2.36 17.70
CA ILE A 262 -11.57 -3.76 17.42
C ILE A 262 -11.77 -3.92 15.92
N ASN A 263 -11.11 -4.92 15.30
CA ASN A 263 -11.20 -5.22 13.87
C ASN A 263 -10.97 -3.98 12.96
N GLY A 264 -10.05 -3.10 13.33
CA GLY A 264 -9.78 -1.86 12.58
C GLY A 264 -10.77 -0.73 12.82
N ILE A 265 -11.80 -0.93 13.67
CA ILE A 265 -12.78 0.09 14.02
C ILE A 265 -12.35 0.77 15.33
N PRO A 266 -12.06 2.09 15.32
CA PRO A 266 -11.71 2.81 16.53
C PRO A 266 -12.89 2.91 17.49
N LEU A 267 -12.60 2.85 18.79
CA LEU A 267 -13.60 2.88 19.86
C LEU A 267 -13.70 4.26 20.54
N ASN A 268 -13.32 5.32 19.83
CA ASN A 268 -13.40 6.71 20.29
C ASN A 268 -14.76 7.37 19.98
N ASP A 269 -15.67 6.65 19.34
CA ASP A 269 -17.05 7.07 19.06
C ASP A 269 -18.05 5.98 19.46
N MET A 270 -19.16 6.39 20.08
CA MET A 270 -20.16 5.45 20.60
C MET A 270 -20.94 4.73 19.49
N GLN A 271 -21.15 5.37 18.32
CA GLN A 271 -21.81 4.70 17.19
C GLN A 271 -20.89 3.67 16.53
N GLN A 272 -19.59 3.92 16.50
CA GLN A 272 -18.59 2.94 16.06
C GLN A 272 -18.53 1.75 17.01
N ALA A 273 -18.52 1.97 18.33
CA ALA A 273 -18.56 0.90 19.31
C ALA A 273 -19.81 0.01 19.16
N MET A 274 -20.98 0.61 18.90
CA MET A 274 -22.21 -0.15 18.64
C MET A 274 -22.15 -0.98 17.33
N ARG A 275 -21.43 -0.51 16.32
CA ARG A 275 -21.22 -1.30 15.08
C ARG A 275 -20.37 -2.54 15.35
N VAL A 276 -19.29 -2.38 16.10
CA VAL A 276 -18.41 -3.49 16.50
C VAL A 276 -19.20 -4.59 17.21
N ILE A 277 -20.10 -4.23 18.14
CA ILE A 277 -20.92 -5.22 18.87
C ILE A 277 -21.77 -6.07 17.90
N ASN A 278 -22.33 -5.44 16.87
CA ASN A 278 -23.14 -6.16 15.88
C ASN A 278 -22.29 -7.06 14.98
N GLU A 279 -21.10 -6.61 14.58
CA GLU A 279 -20.17 -7.40 13.77
C GLU A 279 -19.59 -8.59 14.54
N LEU A 280 -19.24 -8.40 15.81
CA LEU A 280 -18.71 -9.46 16.67
C LEU A 280 -19.69 -10.61 16.89
N ARG A 281 -21.00 -10.35 16.82
CA ARG A 281 -22.03 -11.39 16.94
C ARG A 281 -21.90 -12.45 15.83
N ASP A 282 -21.55 -12.01 14.63
CA ASP A 282 -21.52 -12.86 13.44
C ASP A 282 -20.08 -13.26 13.07
N ALA A 283 -19.07 -12.78 13.82
CA ALA A 283 -17.65 -13.01 13.60
C ALA A 283 -17.14 -14.30 14.25
N ARG A 284 -16.18 -14.96 13.57
CA ARG A 284 -15.47 -16.16 14.05
C ARG A 284 -14.12 -15.85 14.70
N GLU A 285 -13.62 -14.65 14.47
CA GLU A 285 -12.36 -14.16 14.99
C GLU A 285 -12.49 -12.66 15.20
N ALA A 286 -11.73 -12.14 16.14
CA ALA A 286 -11.58 -10.71 16.27
C ALA A 286 -10.22 -10.34 16.84
N ALA A 287 -9.74 -9.17 16.41
CA ALA A 287 -8.52 -8.56 16.88
C ALA A 287 -8.88 -7.31 17.69
N ILE A 288 -8.42 -7.25 18.94
CA ILE A 288 -8.56 -6.08 19.82
C ILE A 288 -7.21 -5.42 20.05
N LYS A 289 -7.16 -4.10 19.85
CA LYS A 289 -6.04 -3.26 20.22
C LYS A 289 -6.32 -2.65 21.59
N ILE A 290 -5.43 -2.89 22.54
CA ILE A 290 -5.51 -2.37 23.90
C ILE A 290 -4.33 -1.45 24.23
N GLU A 291 -4.55 -0.48 25.10
CA GLU A 291 -3.49 0.26 25.80
C GLU A 291 -3.35 -0.32 27.21
N ARG A 292 -2.18 -0.87 27.52
CA ARG A 292 -1.80 -1.41 28.83
C ARG A 292 -0.53 -0.74 29.29
N ASP A 293 -0.58 -0.09 30.45
CA ASP A 293 0.55 0.68 31.01
C ASP A 293 1.14 1.73 30.05
N GLY A 294 0.31 2.25 29.14
CA GLY A 294 0.72 3.22 28.10
C GLY A 294 1.31 2.59 26.84
N GLU A 295 1.44 1.27 26.78
CA GLU A 295 1.85 0.53 25.58
C GLU A 295 0.66 -0.04 24.82
N ILE A 296 0.75 -0.05 23.49
CA ILE A 296 -0.25 -0.66 22.63
C ILE A 296 0.04 -2.15 22.45
N ARG A 297 -0.97 -2.99 22.65
CA ARG A 297 -0.89 -4.45 22.44
C ARG A 297 -2.07 -4.90 21.59
N ASP A 298 -1.79 -5.80 20.66
CA ASP A 298 -2.81 -6.46 19.85
C ASP A 298 -3.07 -7.85 20.41
N ILE A 299 -4.34 -8.19 20.61
CA ILE A 299 -4.79 -9.50 21.09
C ILE A 299 -5.74 -10.06 20.04
N LEU A 300 -5.39 -11.22 19.50
CA LEU A 300 -6.24 -11.98 18.58
C LEU A 300 -6.99 -13.04 19.37
N PHE A 301 -8.28 -13.16 19.13
CA PHE A 301 -9.11 -14.19 19.74
C PHE A 301 -9.98 -14.86 18.69
N SER A 302 -10.01 -16.19 18.76
CA SER A 302 -10.96 -17.02 18.02
C SER A 302 -12.27 -17.07 18.81
N LEU A 303 -13.36 -16.72 18.14
CA LEU A 303 -14.73 -16.86 18.61
C LEU A 303 -15.23 -18.18 17.99
N SER A 304 -14.76 -19.31 18.53
CA SER A 304 -14.93 -20.66 17.95
C SER A 304 -16.38 -21.05 17.65
N GLN A 305 -16.58 -22.07 16.81
CA GLN A 305 -17.90 -22.58 16.39
C GLN A 305 -18.69 -23.19 17.53
#